data_AF-A0A453N4F0-F1
#
_entry.id   AF-A0A453N4F0-F1
#
_cell.length_a   1.000
_cell.length_b   1.000
_cell.length_c   1.000
_cell.angle_alpha   90.00
_cell.angle_beta   90.00
_cell.angle_gamma   90.00
#
_symmetry.space_group_name_H-M   'P 1'
#
loop_
_entity.id
_entity.type
_entity.pdbx_description
1 polymer ?
#
loop_
_entity_poly.entity_id
_entity_poly.type
_entity_poly.pdbx_seq_one_letter_code
_entity_poly.pdbx_strand_id
1 'polypeptide(L)' 'LWLAKQDRCWTAERLAKRGLDHPPRCVLCNQDPGEIHHLLAACVFSREIWHHTLAWCKLTVSPPNGDLTLY' A
#
# COMPACT_ATOMS: atom_id res chain seq x y z
N LEU A 1 1.28 -6.18 7.33
CA LEU A 1 1.87 -4.96 7.95
C LEU A 1 3.27 -5.13 8.52
N TRP A 2 3.61 -6.24 9.19
CA TRP A 2 4.93 -6.41 9.83
C TRP A 2 6.12 -6.32 8.86
N LEU A 3 6.06 -7.03 7.71
CA LEU A 3 7.07 -6.90 6.66
C LEU A 3 7.16 -5.49 6.09
N ALA A 4 6.04 -4.78 6.01
CA ALA A 4 6.03 -3.40 5.53
C ALA A 4 6.70 -2.44 6.51
N LYS A 5 6.46 -2.62 7.82
CA LYS A 5 7.16 -1.87 8.87
C LYS A 5 8.66 -2.09 8.88
N GLN A 6 9.12 -3.28 8.48
CA GLN A 6 10.54 -3.58 8.39
C GLN A 6 11.17 -3.07 7.09
N ASP A 7 10.40 -2.39 6.24
CA ASP A 7 10.75 -2.15 4.84
C ASP A 7 11.28 -3.45 4.25
N ARG A 8 10.49 -4.53 4.23
CA ARG A 8 10.90 -5.84 3.68
C ARG A 8 10.00 -6.32 2.55
N CYS A 9 8.97 -5.55 2.23
CA CYS A 9 8.13 -5.83 1.07
C CYS A 9 8.87 -5.44 -0.22
N TRP A 10 8.59 -6.20 -1.28
CA TRP A 10 9.03 -5.91 -2.63
C TRP A 10 8.07 -4.89 -3.26
N THR A 11 8.32 -3.60 -3.01
CA THR A 11 7.56 -2.49 -3.59
C THR A 11 8.35 -1.83 -4.72
N ALA A 12 7.66 -1.16 -5.63
CA ALA A 12 8.28 -0.48 -6.78
C ALA A 12 9.31 0.55 -6.31
N GLU A 13 9.01 1.28 -5.24
CA GLU A 13 9.92 2.22 -4.57
C GLU A 13 11.23 1.55 -4.11
N ARG A 14 11.15 0.32 -3.63
CA ARG A 14 12.30 -0.38 -3.08
C ARG A 14 13.17 -1.02 -4.16
N LEU A 15 12.56 -1.44 -5.26
CA LEU A 15 13.27 -1.80 -6.49
C LEU A 15 14.00 -0.57 -7.05
N ALA A 16 13.33 0.59 -7.09
CA ALA A 16 13.92 1.86 -7.52
C ALA A 16 15.14 2.27 -6.69
N LYS A 17 15.04 2.18 -5.35
CA LYS A 17 16.18 2.44 -4.43
C LYS A 17 17.39 1.53 -4.66
N ARG A 18 17.19 0.37 -5.27
CA ARG A 18 18.25 -0.61 -5.58
C ARG A 18 18.71 -0.57 -7.04
N GLY A 19 18.19 0.36 -7.84
CA GLY A 19 18.48 0.45 -9.27
C GLY A 19 17.96 -0.74 -10.08
N LEU A 20 16.99 -1.48 -9.53
CA LEU A 20 16.36 -2.60 -10.21
C LEU A 20 15.19 -2.11 -11.07
N ASP A 21 14.90 -2.86 -12.13
CA ASP A 21 13.75 -2.58 -12.98
C ASP A 21 12.47 -2.61 -12.14
N HIS A 22 11.63 -1.62 -12.33
CA HIS A 22 10.43 -1.43 -11.54
C HIS A 22 9.32 -0.82 -12.37
N PRO A 23 8.07 -1.27 -12.18
CA PRO A 23 6.95 -0.65 -12.85
C PRO A 23 6.84 0.82 -12.39
N PRO A 24 6.66 1.77 -13.32
CA PRO A 24 6.60 3.21 -12.99
C PRO A 24 5.33 3.57 -12.21
N ARG A 25 4.36 2.64 -12.17
CA ARG A 25 3.05 2.82 -11.56
C ARG A 25 2.69 1.59 -10.72
N CYS A 26 1.81 1.79 -9.76
CA CYS A 26 1.25 0.74 -8.91
C CYS A 26 0.59 -0.34 -9.77
N VAL A 27 0.97 -1.60 -9.56
CA VAL A 27 0.43 -2.74 -10.30
C VAL A 27 -1.06 -3.02 -10.03
N LEU A 28 -1.63 -2.42 -8.98
CA LEU A 28 -3.03 -2.61 -8.60
C LEU A 28 -3.96 -1.60 -9.28
N CYS A 29 -3.62 -0.31 -9.21
CA CYS A 29 -4.48 0.77 -9.73
C CYS A 29 -3.95 1.41 -11.02
N ASN A 30 -2.67 1.21 -11.36
CA ASN A 30 -1.97 1.81 -12.49
C ASN A 30 -2.02 3.37 -12.53
N GLN A 31 -2.14 4.03 -11.36
CA GLN A 31 -2.27 5.48 -11.26
C GLN A 31 -1.01 6.14 -10.68
N ASP A 32 -0.66 5.83 -9.43
CA ASP A 32 0.43 6.46 -8.68
C ASP A 32 1.67 5.54 -8.55
N PRO A 33 2.83 6.06 -8.11
CA PRO A 33 3.99 5.24 -7.77
C PRO A 33 3.60 4.15 -6.76
N GLY A 34 4.01 2.90 -7.04
CA GLY A 34 3.76 1.75 -6.17
C GLY A 34 4.61 1.75 -4.88
N GLU A 35 4.59 2.86 -4.15
CA GLU A 35 5.17 2.99 -2.82
C GLU A 35 4.42 2.11 -1.81
N ILE A 36 5.09 1.75 -0.72
CA ILE A 36 4.51 0.82 0.25
C ILE A 36 3.25 1.37 0.90
N HIS A 37 3.18 2.69 1.11
CA HIS A 37 2.02 3.38 1.65
C HIS A 37 0.84 3.28 0.68
N HIS A 38 1.10 3.52 -0.61
CA HIS A 38 0.09 3.46 -1.65
C HIS A 38 -0.45 2.04 -1.81
N LEU A 39 0.45 1.05 -1.92
CA LEU A 39 0.08 -0.36 -2.06
C LEU A 39 -0.75 -0.89 -0.88
N LEU A 40 -0.54 -0.39 0.34
CA LEU A 40 -1.23 -0.90 1.53
C LEU A 40 -2.49 -0.13 1.92
N ALA A 41 -2.55 1.17 1.65
CA ALA A 41 -3.59 2.04 2.20
C ALA A 41 -4.17 3.06 1.21
N ALA A 42 -3.33 3.70 0.38
CA ALA A 42 -3.81 4.77 -0.51
C ALA A 42 -4.46 4.24 -1.81
N CYS A 43 -4.04 3.08 -2.29
CA CYS A 43 -4.54 2.47 -3.52
C CYS A 43 -6.03 2.17 -3.39
N VAL A 44 -6.80 2.52 -4.43
CA VAL A 44 -8.25 2.29 -4.47
C VAL A 44 -8.61 0.81 -4.26
N PHE A 45 -7.85 -0.10 -4.86
CA PHE A 45 -8.02 -1.54 -4.70
C PHE A 45 -7.75 -1.99 -3.25
N SER A 46 -6.71 -1.44 -2.63
CA SER A 46 -6.38 -1.75 -1.24
C SER A 46 -7.42 -1.22 -0.26
N ARG A 47 -7.99 -0.03 -0.53
CA ARG A 47 -9.11 0.51 0.25
C ARG A 47 -10.34 -0.39 0.19
N GLU A 48 -10.67 -0.92 -0.98
CA GLU A 48 -11.77 -1.87 -1.14
C GLU A 48 -11.54 -3.14 -0.30
N ILE A 49 -10.34 -3.72 -0.34
CA ILE A 49 -9.98 -4.86 0.52
C ILE A 49 -10.14 -4.51 2.00
N TRP A 50 -9.69 -3.33 2.44
CA TRP A 50 -9.87 -2.92 3.83
C TRP A 50 -11.34 -2.78 4.21
N HIS A 51 -12.16 -2.19 3.34
CA HIS A 51 -13.60 -2.10 3.57
C HIS A 51 -14.24 -3.48 3.75
N HIS A 52 -13.95 -4.44 2.88
CA HIS A 52 -14.47 -5.80 3.01
C HIS A 52 -13.96 -6.51 4.25
N THR A 53 -12.68 -6.38 4.57
CA THR A 53 -12.06 -7.01 5.74
C THR A 53 -12.63 -6.44 7.03
N LEU A 54 -12.78 -5.12 7.13
CA LEU A 54 -13.33 -4.45 8.31
C LEU A 54 -14.82 -4.78 8.49
N ALA A 55 -15.58 -4.81 7.40
CA ALA A 55 -16.98 -5.23 7.42
C ALA A 55 -17.13 -6.68 7.90
N TRP A 56 -16.28 -7.58 7.41
CA TRP A 56 -16.27 -8.98 7.84
C TRP A 56 -15.92 -9.14 9.34
N CYS A 57 -14.94 -8.37 9.81
CA CYS A 57 -14.56 -8.34 11.22
C CYS A 57 -15.53 -7.55 12.13
N LYS A 58 -16.57 -6.91 11.57
CA LYS A 58 -17.50 -6.01 12.27
C LYS A 58 -16.79 -4.86 13.01
N LEU A 59 -15.68 -4.38 12.45
CA LEU A 59 -14.92 -3.27 13.00
C LEU A 59 -15.46 -1.95 12.45
N THR A 60 -15.74 -0.99 13.33
CA THR A 60 -16.20 0.37 12.97
C THR A 60 -15.04 1.34 12.72
N VAL A 61 -13.82 0.82 12.62
CA VAL A 61 -12.62 1.62 12.36
C VAL A 61 -12.61 2.06 10.90
N SER A 62 -12.21 3.31 10.63
CA SER A 62 -12.00 3.77 9.26
C SER A 62 -10.89 2.95 8.60
N PRO A 63 -11.01 2.59 7.31
CA PRO A 63 -9.86 2.07 6.57
C PRO A 63 -8.69 3.06 6.66
N PRO A 64 -7.44 2.57 6.62
CA PRO A 64 -6.29 3.44 6.66
C PRO A 64 -6.33 4.40 5.47
N ASN A 65 -6.22 5.69 5.76
CA ASN A 65 -6.10 6.72 4.73
C ASN A 65 -4.68 6.71 4.17
N GLY A 66 -4.54 7.15 2.91
CA GLY A 66 -3.25 7.20 2.21
C GLY A 66 -2.18 8.07 2.90
N ASP A 67 -2.59 8.97 3.80
CA ASP A 67 -1.70 9.73 4.69
C ASP A 67 -1.21 8.87 5.85
N LEU A 68 -0.28 7.97 5.53
CA LEU A 68 0.68 7.49 6.52
C LEU A 68 1.98 8.27 6.30
N THR A 69 1.93 9.60 6.44
CA THR A 69 3.13 10.40 6.66
C THR A 69 3.71 9.98 8.00
N LEU A 70 4.56 8.95 7.95
CA LEU A 70 5.45 8.59 9.04
C LEU A 70 6.38 9.79 9.26
N TYR A 71 6.23 10.46 10.40
CA TYR A 71 7.32 11.24 10.99
C TYR A 71 8.52 10.33 11.24
#